data_AF-A0A0A0BQ29-F1
#
_entry.id   AF-A0A0A0BQ29-F1
#
_cell.length_a   1.000
_cell.length_b   1.000
_cell.length_c   1.000
_cell.angle_alpha   90.00
_cell.angle_beta   90.00
_cell.angle_gamma   90.00
#
_symmetry.space_group_name_H-M   'P 1'
#
loop_
_entity.id
_entity.type
_entity.pdbx_description
1 polymer ?
#
loop_
_entity_poly.entity_id
_entity_poly.type
_entity_poly.pdbx_seq_one_letter_code
_entity_poly.pdbx_strand_id
1 'polypeptide(L)'
;MLDLVASGRSVADIARDLGISEESIYTWRRQDRIDRGLAPGLTSAEKAELTAAKRRIAELEAELAVHRRASELLGKVVPPKGGSRPSR
;
A
#
# COMPACT_ATOMS: atom_id res chain seq x y z
N MET A 1 -7.59 -15.21 -19.75
CA MET A 1 -8.08 -14.11 -20.63
C MET A 1 -6.97 -13.60 -21.54
N LEU A 2 -5.79 -13.27 -21.02
CA LEU A 2 -4.63 -12.92 -21.85
C LEU A 2 -4.16 -14.08 -22.75
N ASP A 3 -4.47 -15.31 -22.36
CA ASP A 3 -4.24 -16.51 -23.19
C ASP A 3 -5.06 -16.52 -24.49
N LEU A 4 -6.21 -15.82 -24.54
CA LEU A 4 -7.01 -15.64 -25.76
C LEU A 4 -6.35 -14.66 -26.73
N VAL A 5 -5.60 -13.68 -26.22
CA VAL A 5 -4.77 -12.80 -27.06
C VAL A 5 -3.56 -13.61 -27.59
N ALA A 6 -2.99 -14.49 -26.75
CA ALA A 6 -1.90 -15.37 -27.16
C ALA A 6 -2.33 -16.41 -28.21
N SER A 7 -3.61 -16.78 -28.24
CA SER A 7 -4.19 -17.68 -29.26
C SER A 7 -4.47 -17.00 -30.61
N GLY A 8 -4.00 -15.77 -30.82
CA GLY A 8 -4.09 -15.06 -32.10
C GLY A 8 -5.40 -14.32 -32.38
N ARG A 9 -6.33 -14.27 -31.42
CA ARG A 9 -7.56 -13.49 -31.55
C ARG A 9 -7.25 -11.99 -31.43
N SER A 10 -8.00 -11.16 -32.16
CA SER A 10 -7.85 -9.71 -32.07
C SER A 10 -8.30 -9.20 -30.69
N VAL A 11 -7.65 -8.14 -30.19
CA VAL A 11 -8.05 -7.48 -28.93
C VAL A 11 -9.48 -6.93 -29.04
N ALA A 12 -9.87 -6.43 -30.21
CA ALA A 12 -11.21 -5.91 -30.50
C ALA A 12 -12.31 -6.97 -30.32
N ASP A 13 -12.09 -8.19 -30.81
CA ASP A 13 -13.07 -9.27 -30.66
C ASP A 13 -13.20 -9.73 -29.21
N ILE A 14 -12.07 -9.81 -28.49
CA ILE A 14 -12.08 -10.17 -27.07
C ILE A 14 -12.77 -9.09 -26.24
N ALA A 15 -12.53 -7.81 -26.54
CA ALA A 15 -13.18 -6.68 -25.88
C ALA A 15 -14.70 -6.72 -26.10
N ARG A 16 -15.14 -6.99 -27.33
CA ARG A 16 -16.56 -7.13 -27.70
C ARG A 16 -17.21 -8.29 -26.95
N ASP A 17 -16.58 -9.46 -26.93
CA ASP A 17 -17.10 -10.66 -26.25
C ASP A 17 -17.24 -10.45 -24.74
N LEU A 18 -16.29 -9.73 -24.14
CA LEU A 18 -16.25 -9.47 -22.70
C LEU A 18 -17.04 -8.22 -22.28
N GLY A 19 -17.53 -7.42 -23.25
CA GLY A 19 -18.26 -6.18 -22.97
C GLY A 19 -17.41 -5.10 -22.27
N ILE A 20 -16.11 -5.07 -22.52
CA ILE A 20 -15.16 -4.12 -21.91
C ILE A 20 -14.43 -3.30 -22.98
N SER A 21 -13.73 -2.24 -22.57
CA SER A 21 -12.88 -1.49 -23.49
C SER A 21 -11.62 -2.29 -23.87
N GLU A 22 -11.18 -2.12 -25.13
CA GLU A 22 -9.89 -2.65 -25.58
C GLU A 22 -8.72 -2.12 -24.72
N GLU A 23 -8.80 -0.86 -24.27
CA GLU A 23 -7.82 -0.24 -23.38
C GLU A 23 -7.61 -1.02 -22.08
N SER A 24 -8.69 -1.58 -21.51
CA SER A 24 -8.61 -2.42 -20.30
C SER A 24 -7.76 -3.66 -20.56
N ILE A 25 -7.96 -4.31 -21.72
CA ILE A 25 -7.18 -5.47 -22.15
C ILE A 25 -5.71 -5.09 -22.37
N TYR A 26 -5.44 -3.95 -23.03
CA TYR A 26 -4.07 -3.47 -23.21
C TYR A 26 -3.36 -3.20 -21.89
N THR A 27 -4.08 -2.59 -20.94
CA THR A 27 -3.57 -2.34 -19.58
C THR A 27 -3.22 -3.62 -18.86
N TRP A 28 -4.10 -4.63 -18.89
CA TRP A 28 -3.83 -5.93 -18.28
C TRP A 28 -2.67 -6.65 -18.97
N ARG A 29 -2.59 -6.59 -20.30
CA ARG A 29 -1.47 -7.18 -21.04
C ARG A 29 -0.14 -6.52 -20.69
N ARG A 30 -0.12 -5.19 -20.51
CA ARG A 30 1.07 -4.48 -20.05
C ARG A 30 1.45 -4.90 -18.64
N GLN A 31 0.49 -5.03 -17.72
CA GLN A 31 0.78 -5.48 -16.35
C GLN A 31 1.28 -6.92 -16.31
N ASP A 32 0.69 -7.85 -17.07
CA ASP A 32 1.18 -9.24 -17.16
C ASP A 32 2.62 -9.32 -17.69
N ARG A 33 2.98 -8.47 -18.67
CA ARG A 33 4.38 -8.37 -19.10
C ARG A 33 5.30 -7.89 -17.99
N ILE A 34 4.86 -6.94 -17.16
CA ILE A 34 5.62 -6.46 -16.00
C ILE A 34 5.75 -7.58 -14.96
N ASP A 35 4.64 -8.27 -14.65
CA ASP A 35 4.59 -9.36 -13.68
C ASP A 35 5.49 -10.55 -14.09
N ARG A 36 5.69 -10.75 -15.40
CA ARG A 36 6.62 -11.75 -15.96
C ARG A 36 8.06 -11.24 -16.12
N GLY A 37 8.35 -10.00 -15.75
CA GLY A 37 9.68 -9.39 -15.93
C GLY A 37 10.05 -9.06 -17.39
N LEU A 38 9.08 -9.06 -18.30
CA LEU A 38 9.27 -8.77 -19.74
C LEU A 38 9.12 -7.28 -20.07
N ALA A 39 8.79 -6.45 -19.10
CA ALA A 39 8.70 -5.00 -19.22
C ALA A 39 9.03 -4.35 -17.87
N PRO A 40 9.61 -3.13 -17.86
CA PRO A 40 9.89 -2.42 -16.63
C PRO A 40 8.60 -1.92 -15.96
N GLY A 41 8.59 -1.96 -14.63
CA GLY A 41 7.50 -1.45 -13.79
C GLY A 41 7.36 -2.26 -12.50
N LEU A 42 6.48 -1.79 -11.61
CA LEU A 42 6.11 -2.56 -10.43
C LEU A 42 5.16 -3.69 -10.81
N THR A 43 5.52 -4.90 -10.39
CA THR A 43 4.64 -6.05 -10.44
C THR A 43 3.41 -5.84 -9.57
N SER A 44 2.36 -6.59 -9.85
CA SER A 44 1.12 -6.59 -9.07
C SER A 44 1.39 -6.96 -7.59
N ALA A 45 2.35 -7.87 -7.34
CA ALA A 45 2.78 -8.25 -6.00
C ALA A 45 3.48 -7.10 -5.26
N GLU A 46 4.47 -6.47 -5.90
CA GLU A 46 5.19 -5.33 -5.30
C GLU A 46 4.24 -4.15 -5.02
N LYS A 47 3.26 -3.90 -5.89
CA LYS A 47 2.22 -2.89 -5.64
C LYS A 47 1.38 -3.23 -4.41
N ALA A 48 0.98 -4.49 -4.26
CA ALA A 48 0.19 -4.94 -3.12
C ALA A 48 0.97 -4.80 -1.81
N GLU A 49 2.24 -5.21 -1.80
CA GLU A 49 3.14 -5.06 -0.65
C GLU A 49 3.36 -3.59 -0.30
N LEU A 50 3.60 -2.72 -1.28
CA LEU A 50 3.75 -1.28 -1.07
C LEU A 50 2.49 -0.67 -0.44
N THR A 51 1.31 -1.06 -0.91
CA THR A 51 0.04 -0.61 -0.32
C THR A 51 -0.13 -1.12 1.11
N ALA A 52 0.21 -2.38 1.39
CA ALA A 52 0.13 -2.95 2.73
C ALA A 52 1.10 -2.24 3.70
N ALA A 53 2.34 -2.00 3.27
CA ALA A 53 3.34 -1.27 4.05
C ALA A 53 2.88 0.16 4.36
N LYS A 54 2.36 0.88 3.36
CA LYS A 54 1.82 2.24 3.56
C LYS A 54 0.66 2.27 4.57
N ARG A 55 -0.23 1.28 4.52
CA ARG A 55 -1.32 1.14 5.51
C ARG A 55 -0.76 0.91 6.91
N ARG A 56 0.19 -0.02 7.05
CA ARG A 56 0.79 -0.32 8.36
C ARG A 56 1.52 0.88 8.95
N ILE A 57 2.22 1.66 8.13
CA ILE A 57 2.88 2.91 8.57
C ILE A 57 1.83 3.88 9.10
N ALA A 58 0.74 4.12 8.37
CA ALA A 58 -0.32 5.04 8.80
C ALA A 58 -0.98 4.58 10.13
N GLU A 59 -1.19 3.28 10.31
CA GLU A 59 -1.69 2.72 11.58
C GLU A 59 -0.72 2.99 12.73
N LEU A 60 0.57 2.71 12.54
CA LEU A 60 1.60 2.92 13.55
C LEU A 60 1.76 4.40 13.92
N GLU A 61 1.67 5.29 12.93
CA GLU A 61 1.69 6.73 13.16
C GLU A 61 0.49 7.20 13.99
N ALA A 62 -0.69 6.63 13.75
CA ALA A 62 -1.88 6.90 14.55
C ALA A 62 -1.74 6.38 16.00
N GLU A 63 -1.25 5.16 16.18
CA GLU A 63 -0.95 4.59 17.51
C GLU A 63 0.04 5.47 18.28
N LEU A 64 1.15 5.87 17.64
CA LEU A 64 2.14 6.76 18.24
C LEU A 64 1.56 8.11 18.64
N ALA A 65 0.67 8.69 17.82
CA ALA A 65 0.03 9.96 18.14
C ALA A 65 -0.84 9.86 19.41
N VAL A 66 -1.59 8.75 19.57
CA VAL A 66 -2.37 8.47 20.78
C VAL A 66 -1.47 8.31 22.00
N HIS A 67 -0.39 7.51 21.88
CA HIS A 67 0.55 7.29 22.97
C HIS A 67 1.26 8.57 23.43
N ARG A 68 1.66 9.43 22.49
CA ARG A 68 2.26 10.73 22.80
C ARG A 68 1.29 11.62 23.55
N ARG A 69 0.05 11.73 23.07
CA ARG A 69 -1.01 12.51 23.74
C ARG A 69 -1.28 12.01 25.16
N ALA A 70 -1.34 10.69 25.36
CA ALA A 70 -1.52 10.11 26.69
C ALA A 70 -0.34 10.42 27.62
N SER A 71 0.89 10.26 27.14
CA SER A 71 2.12 10.58 27.90
C SER A 71 2.19 12.05 28.29
N GLU A 72 1.81 12.96 27.39
CA GLU A 72 1.75 14.40 27.68
C GLU A 72 0.71 14.74 28.76
N LEU A 73 -0.47 14.11 28.71
CA LEU A 73 -1.49 14.30 29.73
C LEU A 73 -1.01 13.78 31.10
N LEU A 74 -0.39 12.59 31.14
CA LEU A 74 0.15 12.03 32.38
C LEU A 74 1.29 12.87 32.94
N GLY A 75 2.21 13.35 32.11
CA GLY A 75 3.29 14.24 32.52
C GLY A 75 2.79 15.59 33.08
N LYS A 76 1.62 16.07 32.64
CA LYS A 76 0.95 17.25 33.21
C LYS A 76 0.27 16.96 34.56
N VAL A 77 -0.20 15.72 34.78
CA VAL A 77 -0.92 15.32 36.00
C VAL A 77 0.03 14.92 37.13
N VAL A 78 1.22 14.39 36.81
CA VAL A 78 2.23 14.05 37.81
C VAL A 78 3.04 15.31 38.14
N PRO A 79 2.91 15.91 39.34
CA PRO A 79 3.81 16.98 39.73
C PRO A 79 5.25 16.45 39.73
N PRO A 80 6.25 17.25 39.34
CA PRO A 80 7.64 16.81 39.36
C PRO A 80 7.93 16.28 40.75
N LYS A 81 8.25 14.98 40.84
CA LYS A 81 8.51 14.31 42.11
C LYS A 81 9.57 15.14 42.82
N GLY A 82 9.17 15.80 43.91
CA GLY A 82 10.00 16.76 44.63
C GLY A 82 11.31 16.10 45.01
N GLY A 83 12.35 16.37 44.22
CA GLY A 83 13.69 15.85 44.45
C GLY A 83 14.17 16.37 45.78
N SER A 84 14.37 15.46 46.73
CA SER A 84 14.86 15.72 48.07
C SER A 84 16.14 16.57 48.00
N ARG A 85 16.14 17.72 48.68
CA ARG A 85 17.36 18.48 48.98
C ARG A 85 18.36 17.51 49.64
N PRO A 86 19.58 17.31 49.11
CA PRO A 86 20.61 16.67 49.91
C PRO A 86 20.92 17.62 51.06
N SER A 87 20.66 17.16 52.27
CA SER A 87 20.96 17.88 53.50
C SER A 87 22.44 17.70 53.86
N ARG A 88 23.11 18.85 53.94
CA ARG A 88 24.38 19.17 54.63
C ARG A 88 25.68 18.72 53.96
#